data_AF-A0A2G9ZXN7-F1
#
_entry.id   AF-A0A2G9ZXN7-F1
#
_cell.length_a   1.000
_cell.length_b   1.000
_cell.length_c   1.000
_cell.angle_alpha   90.00
_cell.angle_beta   90.00
_cell.angle_gamma   90.00
#
_symmetry.space_group_name_H-M   'P 1'
#
loop_
_entity.id
_entity.type
_entity.pdbx_description
1 polymer ?
#
loop_
_entity_poly.entity_id
_entity_poly.type
_entity_poly.pdbx_seq_one_letter_code
_entity_poly.pdbx_strand_id
1 'polypeptide(L)'
;MKQALNDTSWVFVVVQNPGINEEFFGLHDKDSDVSYIPAFHTKEAAQGCLLHLPTERGKKYEVHAVMFGDLQKDAFGNGFLIFILDEDGKIMEKVFPDQAILKIQ
;
A
#
# COMPACT_ATOMS: atom_id res chain seq x y z
N MET A 1 5.02 19.40 6.27
CA MET A 1 3.59 19.36 6.66
C MET A 1 3.03 18.03 6.17
N LYS A 2 2.48 17.19 7.07
CA LYS A 2 1.88 15.90 6.70
C LYS A 2 0.45 16.20 6.20
N GLN A 3 0.19 16.07 4.91
CA GLN A 3 -1.15 16.24 4.35
C GLN A 3 -1.97 14.99 4.70
N ALA A 4 -3.17 15.18 5.26
CA ALA A 4 -4.07 14.06 5.52
C ALA A 4 -4.53 13.48 4.18
N LEU A 5 -4.47 12.16 4.04
CA LEU A 5 -4.97 11.48 2.85
C LEU A 5 -6.48 11.60 2.76
N ASN A 6 -6.97 11.84 1.55
CA ASN A 6 -8.37 11.83 1.17
C ASN A 6 -8.53 11.10 -0.17
N ASP A 7 -9.76 10.88 -0.60
CA ASP A 7 -10.07 10.07 -1.78
C ASP A 7 -9.37 10.55 -3.07
N THR A 8 -9.08 11.85 -3.18
CA THR A 8 -8.41 12.46 -4.35
C THR A 8 -6.90 12.61 -4.21
N SER A 9 -6.34 12.11 -3.10
CA SER A 9 -4.90 12.11 -2.87
C SER A 9 -4.23 11.07 -3.77
N TRP A 10 -3.10 11.44 -4.36
CA TRP A 10 -2.23 10.48 -5.03
C TRP A 10 -1.41 9.72 -4.00
N VAL A 11 -1.39 8.41 -4.11
CA VAL A 11 -0.46 7.53 -3.40
C VAL A 11 0.26 6.64 -4.40
N PHE A 12 1.39 6.10 -3.98
CA PHE A 12 2.16 5.14 -4.75
C PHE A 12 1.96 3.74 -4.16
N VAL A 13 1.77 2.75 -5.03
CA VAL A 13 1.61 1.35 -4.66
C VAL A 13 2.50 0.48 -5.53
N VAL A 14 2.82 -0.72 -5.04
CA VAL A 14 3.48 -1.74 -5.84
C VAL A 14 2.43 -2.58 -6.56
N VAL A 15 2.62 -2.76 -7.86
CA VAL A 15 1.75 -3.52 -8.75
C VAL A 15 2.50 -4.72 -9.29
N GLN A 16 1.87 -5.89 -9.22
CA GLN A 16 2.37 -7.16 -9.73
C GLN A 16 1.82 -7.43 -11.13
N ASN A 17 2.68 -7.94 -12.02
CA ASN A 17 2.38 -8.32 -13.41
C ASN A 17 1.62 -7.24 -14.23
N PRO A 18 2.11 -5.99 -14.26
CA PRO A 18 1.43 -4.89 -14.94
C PRO A 18 1.22 -5.19 -16.43
N GLY A 19 0.03 -4.83 -16.93
CA GLY A 19 -0.37 -5.03 -18.33
C GLY A 19 -0.75 -6.45 -18.75
N ILE A 20 -0.78 -7.42 -17.83
CA ILE A 20 -1.29 -8.79 -18.10
C ILE A 20 -2.41 -9.13 -17.12
N ASN A 21 -2.05 -9.52 -15.89
CA ASN A 21 -2.96 -9.82 -14.79
C ASN A 21 -2.54 -8.93 -13.63
N GLU A 22 -2.89 -7.65 -13.77
CA GLU A 22 -2.44 -6.60 -12.89
C GLU A 22 -3.14 -6.71 -11.54
N GLU A 23 -2.34 -6.77 -10.47
CA GLU A 23 -2.82 -6.89 -9.10
C GLU A 23 -2.02 -5.96 -8.19
N PHE A 24 -2.68 -5.36 -7.20
CA PHE A 24 -1.95 -4.71 -6.12
C PHE A 24 -1.15 -5.75 -5.33
N PHE A 25 0.10 -5.43 -5.04
CA PHE A 25 0.93 -6.28 -4.21
C PHE A 25 0.43 -6.22 -2.77
N GLY A 26 0.01 -7.36 -2.22
CA GLY A 26 -0.44 -7.49 -0.84
C GLY A 26 0.58 -8.17 0.06
N LEU A 27 0.61 -7.79 1.32
CA LEU A 27 1.36 -8.44 2.39
C LEU A 27 0.42 -8.97 3.46
N HIS A 28 0.91 -9.93 4.24
CA HIS A 28 0.20 -10.47 5.38
C HIS A 28 1.06 -10.32 6.64
N ASP A 29 0.58 -9.54 7.60
CA ASP A 29 1.18 -9.41 8.92
C ASP A 29 0.71 -10.59 9.79
N LYS A 30 1.64 -11.50 10.07
CA LYS A 30 1.37 -12.72 10.84
C LYS A 30 1.07 -12.46 12.31
N ASP A 31 1.58 -11.35 12.86
CA ASP A 31 1.42 -11.07 14.29
C ASP A 31 0.01 -10.56 14.58
N SER A 32 -0.57 -9.81 13.64
CA SER A 32 -1.93 -9.28 13.75
C SER A 32 -2.98 -10.02 12.91
N ASP A 33 -2.56 -11.03 12.13
CA ASP A 33 -3.40 -11.83 11.22
C ASP A 33 -4.23 -10.96 10.25
N VAL A 34 -3.58 -9.94 9.68
CA VAL A 34 -4.21 -9.04 8.71
C VAL A 34 -3.45 -8.99 7.40
N SER A 35 -4.21 -8.96 6.31
CA SER A 35 -3.70 -8.68 4.99
C SER A 35 -3.80 -7.19 4.68
N TYR A 36 -2.76 -6.61 4.10
CA TYR A 36 -2.72 -5.19 3.77
C TYR A 36 -2.00 -4.90 2.46
N ILE A 37 -2.35 -3.80 1.82
CA ILE A 37 -1.62 -3.23 0.69
C ILE A 37 -0.66 -2.15 1.22
N PRO A 38 0.65 -2.26 0.98
CA PRO A 38 1.59 -1.19 1.27
C PRO A 38 1.39 -0.04 0.27
N ALA A 39 1.18 1.16 0.80
CA ALA A 39 1.09 2.39 0.03
C ALA A 39 2.09 3.44 0.56
N PHE A 40 2.41 4.41 -0.28
CA PHE A 40 3.49 5.35 -0.01
C PHE A 40 3.11 6.76 -0.44
N HIS A 41 3.60 7.77 0.28
CA HIS A 41 3.39 9.18 -0.09
C HIS A 41 4.25 9.63 -1.28
N THR A 42 5.39 8.96 -1.52
CA THR A 42 6.32 9.31 -2.59
C THR A 42 6.71 8.09 -3.40
N LYS A 43 7.07 8.31 -4.66
CA LYS A 43 7.54 7.25 -5.56
C LYS A 43 8.85 6.66 -5.06
N GLU A 44 9.73 7.51 -4.52
CA GLU A 44 11.04 7.15 -4.02
C GLU A 44 10.93 6.19 -2.83
N ALA A 45 10.00 6.45 -1.90
CA ALA A 45 9.76 5.56 -0.76
C ALA A 45 9.24 4.19 -1.24
N ALA A 46 8.31 4.17 -2.19
CA ALA A 46 7.81 2.91 -2.77
C ALA A 46 8.92 2.12 -3.47
N GLN A 47 9.80 2.80 -4.23
CA GLN A 47 10.92 2.16 -4.93
C GLN A 47 11.98 1.63 -3.97
N GLY A 48 12.30 2.39 -2.91
CA GLY A 48 13.20 1.94 -1.84
C GLY A 48 12.65 0.69 -1.16
N CYS A 49 11.40 0.74 -0.72
CA CYS A 49 10.75 -0.37 -0.03
C CYS A 49 10.65 -1.62 -0.91
N LEU A 50 10.40 -1.46 -2.23
CA LEU A 50 10.30 -2.58 -3.18
C LEU A 50 11.53 -3.50 -3.17
N LEU A 51 12.72 -2.96 -2.91
CA LEU A 51 13.96 -3.75 -2.82
C LEU A 51 13.97 -4.74 -1.64
N HIS A 52 13.13 -4.49 -0.63
CA HIS A 52 13.03 -5.27 0.60
C HIS A 52 11.78 -6.16 0.65
N LEU A 53 10.87 -6.02 -0.32
CA LEU A 53 9.65 -6.80 -0.35
C LEU A 53 9.92 -8.27 -0.71
N PRO A 54 9.12 -9.22 -0.17
CA PRO A 54 9.21 -10.65 -0.48
C PRO A 54 8.66 -10.91 -1.89
N THR A 55 9.41 -10.51 -2.91
CA THR A 55 9.04 -10.68 -4.31
C THR A 55 9.30 -12.12 -4.78
N GLU A 56 8.41 -12.62 -5.63
CA GLU A 56 8.57 -13.93 -6.27
C GLU A 56 9.34 -13.83 -7.58
N ARG A 57 10.28 -14.76 -7.80
CA ARG A 57 11.04 -14.88 -9.05
C ARG A 57 10.10 -15.13 -10.23
N GLY A 58 10.29 -14.39 -11.32
CA GLY A 58 9.53 -14.54 -12.56
C GLY A 58 8.28 -13.67 -12.65
N LYS A 59 7.89 -13.01 -11.55
CA LYS A 59 6.87 -11.96 -11.57
C LYS A 59 7.52 -10.59 -11.79
N LYS A 60 6.78 -9.67 -12.40
CA LYS A 60 7.20 -8.27 -12.60
C LYS A 60 6.54 -7.40 -11.54
N TYR A 61 7.28 -6.44 -11.01
CA TYR A 61 6.78 -5.48 -10.02
C TYR A 61 7.10 -4.06 -10.48
N GLU A 62 6.13 -3.17 -10.40
CA GLU A 62 6.28 -1.75 -10.74
C GLU A 62 5.64 -0.86 -9.68
N VAL A 63 6.15 0.36 -9.54
CA VAL A 63 5.54 1.39 -8.70
C VAL A 63 4.62 2.24 -9.55
N HIS A 64 3.34 2.24 -9.23
CA HIS A 64 2.32 3.03 -9.91
C HIS A 64 1.70 4.07 -8.97
N ALA A 65 1.31 5.20 -9.54
CA ALA A 65 0.54 6.21 -8.82
C ALA A 65 -0.96 5.91 -9.00
N VAL A 66 -1.71 5.89 -7.91
CA VAL A 66 -3.16 5.64 -7.91
C VAL A 66 -3.89 6.67 -7.06
N MET A 67 -5.18 6.87 -7.35
CA MET A 67 -6.07 7.62 -6.46
C MET A 67 -6.29 6.83 -5.18
N PHE A 68 -6.17 7.48 -4.04
CA PHE A 68 -6.34 6.83 -2.75
C PHE A 68 -7.75 6.26 -2.56
N GLY A 69 -8.78 6.97 -3.04
CA GLY A 69 -10.16 6.47 -2.97
C GLY A 69 -10.40 5.19 -3.77
N ASP A 70 -9.76 5.07 -4.94
CA ASP A 70 -9.83 3.86 -5.76
C ASP A 70 -9.11 2.70 -5.07
N LEU A 71 -7.93 2.95 -4.50
CA LEU A 71 -7.19 1.97 -3.71
C LEU A 71 -7.99 1.50 -2.50
N GLN A 72 -8.65 2.41 -1.78
CA GLN A 72 -9.52 2.07 -0.64
C GLN A 72 -10.65 1.15 -1.06
N LYS A 73 -11.36 1.51 -2.13
CA LYS A 73 -12.47 0.71 -2.65
C LYS A 73 -12.03 -0.71 -3.00
N ASP A 74 -10.92 -0.85 -3.72
CA ASP A 74 -10.44 -2.15 -4.18
C ASP A 74 -9.84 -2.97 -3.04
N ALA A 75 -8.97 -2.38 -2.20
CA ALA A 75 -8.34 -3.09 -1.08
C ALA A 75 -9.41 -3.56 -0.06
N PHE A 76 -10.25 -2.65 0.41
CA PHE A 76 -11.26 -2.96 1.42
C PHE A 76 -12.32 -3.91 0.90
N GLY A 77 -12.75 -3.76 -0.36
CA GLY A 77 -13.69 -4.68 -1.01
C GLY A 77 -13.18 -6.12 -1.08
N ASN A 78 -11.86 -6.33 -1.01
CA ASN A 78 -11.21 -7.64 -1.02
C ASN A 78 -10.64 -8.05 0.36
N GLY A 79 -10.99 -7.35 1.44
CA GLY A 79 -10.56 -7.71 2.80
C GLY A 79 -9.11 -7.34 3.13
N PHE A 80 -8.48 -6.45 2.36
CA PHE A 80 -7.16 -5.91 2.66
C PHE A 80 -7.28 -4.55 3.36
N LEU A 81 -6.44 -4.32 4.37
CA LEU A 81 -6.19 -2.98 4.91
C LEU A 81 -5.22 -2.20 4.02
N ILE A 82 -5.00 -0.92 4.29
CA ILE A 82 -3.93 -0.14 3.63
C ILE A 82 -3.01 0.40 4.70
N PHE A 83 -1.72 0.09 4.60
CA PHE A 83 -0.70 0.63 5.49
C PHE A 83 0.21 1.58 4.71
N ILE A 84 0.34 2.81 5.20
CA ILE A 84 1.30 3.77 4.65
C ILE A 84 2.66 3.45 5.25
N LEU A 85 3.64 3.14 4.40
CA LEU A 85 4.99 2.79 4.81
C LEU A 85 5.99 3.88 4.42
N ASP A 86 7.17 3.87 5.05
CA ASP A 86 8.35 4.58 4.57
C ASP A 86 9.23 3.71 3.66
N GLU A 87 10.39 4.22 3.26
CA GLU A 87 11.33 3.56 2.35
C GLU A 87 11.94 2.27 2.90
N ASP A 88 11.99 2.12 4.23
CA ASP A 88 12.50 0.93 4.92
C ASP A 88 11.39 -0.09 5.22
N GLY A 89 10.14 0.20 4.83
CA GLY A 89 8.98 -0.63 5.09
C GLY A 89 8.38 -0.47 6.49
N LYS A 90 8.75 0.58 7.23
CA LYS A 90 8.18 0.86 8.54
C LYS A 90 6.77 1.45 8.38
N ILE A 91 5.84 0.94 9.19
CA ILE A 91 4.45 1.42 9.20
C ILE A 91 4.39 2.83 9.79
N MET A 92 3.91 3.78 8.99
CA MET A 92 3.71 5.18 9.35
C MET A 92 2.24 5.51 9.63
N GLU A 93 1.31 4.78 9.02
CA GLU A 93 -0.13 4.92 9.22
C GLU A 93 -0.84 3.61 8.86
N LYS A 94 -1.94 3.30 9.55
CA LYS A 94 -2.82 2.17 9.24
C LYS A 94 -4.22 2.69 8.91
N VAL A 95 -4.77 2.27 7.77
CA VAL A 95 -6.06 2.71 7.27
C VAL A 95 -7.01 1.52 7.22
N PHE A 96 -8.19 1.67 7.82
CA PHE A 96 -9.22 0.64 7.98
C PHE A 96 -10.49 1.03 7.21
N PRO A 97 -11.32 0.06 6.77
CA PRO A 97 -12.56 0.32 6.04
C PRO A 97 -13.59 1.12 6.86
N ASP A 98 -13.66 0.84 8.17
CA ASP A 98 -14.50 1.56 9.11
C ASP A 98 -13.62 2.33 10.10
N GLN A 99 -13.60 3.66 9.93
CA GLN A 99 -13.18 4.73 10.86
C GLN A 99 -11.82 5.43 10.67
N ALA A 100 -11.92 6.77 10.79
CA ALA A 100 -11.02 7.71 11.44
C ALA A 100 -9.59 7.21 11.69
N ILE A 101 -8.64 7.89 11.05
CA ILE A 101 -7.19 7.80 11.27
C ILE A 101 -6.88 7.63 12.77
N LEU A 102 -6.53 6.41 13.19
CA LEU A 102 -5.98 6.13 14.51
C LEU A 102 -4.48 6.44 14.48
N LYS A 103 -4.10 7.62 14.96
CA LYS A 103 -2.70 7.95 15.22
C LYS A 103 -2.19 7.09 16.37
N ILE A 104 -1.17 6.29 16.11
CA ILE A 104 -0.41 5.59 17.14
C ILE A 104 0.36 6.66 17.94
N GLN A 105 0.17 6.68 19.27
CA GLN A 105 0.83 7.61 20.21
C GLN A 105 2.33 7.34 20.33
#